data_AF-A0A7C1Y5F5-F1
#
_entry.id   AF-A0A7C1Y5F5-F1
#
_cell.length_a   1.000
_cell.length_b   1.000
_cell.length_c   1.000
_cell.angle_alpha   90.00
_cell.angle_beta   90.00
_cell.angle_gamma   90.00
#
_symmetry.space_group_name_H-M   'P 1'
#
loop_
_entity.id
_entity.type
_entity.pdbx_description
1 polymer ?
#
loop_
_entity_poly.entity_id
_entity_poly.type
_entity_poly.pdbx_seq_one_letter_code
_entity_poly.pdbx_strand_id
1 'polypeptide(L)'
;AVLNRQILELDPNNIVALNNLAWILCEEKGQYQEALQLANRGLRIRKEYTDLLDTRGVIYYRLGAADPAYYEKAEADFVQCLEWYPVKARAGVATRFHLARVYAKTGRETEALRELRKTLSSNRAIGGLSPEDEADAQDLLTRLQGG
;
A
#
# COMPACT_ATOMS: atom_id res chain seq x y z
N ALA A 1 7.28 -16.65 0.04
CA ALA A 1 6.00 -17.38 -0.09
C ALA A 1 5.97 -18.70 0.68
N VAL A 2 6.92 -19.64 0.46
CA VAL A 2 6.92 -20.99 1.07
C VAL A 2 6.82 -20.96 2.60
N LEU A 3 7.68 -20.18 3.27
CA LEU A 3 7.67 -20.07 4.73
C LEU A 3 6.31 -19.60 5.28
N ASN A 4 5.72 -18.55 4.70
CA ASN A 4 4.41 -18.07 5.15
C ASN A 4 3.30 -19.11 4.94
N ARG A 5 3.36 -19.91 3.86
CA ARG A 5 2.41 -21.01 3.67
C ARG A 5 2.57 -22.08 4.77
N GLN A 6 3.79 -22.47 5.10
CA GLN A 6 4.06 -23.40 6.21
C GLN A 6 3.57 -22.87 7.55
N ILE A 7 3.75 -21.57 7.83
CA ILE A 7 3.21 -20.94 9.05
C ILE A 7 1.68 -21.04 9.05
N LEU A 8 1.01 -20.81 7.91
CA LEU A 8 -0.45 -20.88 7.80
C LEU A 8 -1.02 -22.31 7.83
N GLU A 9 -0.21 -23.33 7.57
CA GLU A 9 -0.60 -24.73 7.81
C GLU A 9 -0.65 -25.04 9.31
N LEU A 10 0.27 -24.47 10.10
CA LEU A 10 0.34 -24.67 11.55
C LEU A 10 -0.59 -23.73 12.33
N ASP A 11 -0.66 -22.47 11.92
CA ASP A 11 -1.53 -21.43 12.46
C ASP A 11 -2.24 -20.71 11.31
N PRO A 12 -3.42 -21.20 10.89
CA PRO A 12 -4.16 -20.61 9.78
C PRO A 12 -4.53 -19.15 9.99
N ASN A 13 -4.59 -18.68 11.24
CA ASN A 13 -5.03 -17.33 11.58
C ASN A 13 -3.88 -16.39 11.92
N ASN A 14 -2.64 -16.81 11.64
CA ASN A 14 -1.46 -15.98 11.84
C ASN A 14 -1.52 -14.72 10.95
N ILE A 15 -1.89 -13.58 11.53
CA ILE A 15 -2.13 -12.33 10.80
C ILE A 15 -0.85 -11.86 10.09
N VAL A 16 0.31 -12.02 10.72
CA VAL A 16 1.61 -11.62 10.15
C VAL A 16 1.93 -12.47 8.91
N ALA A 17 1.73 -13.78 8.97
CA ALA A 17 1.95 -14.65 7.81
C ALA A 17 0.93 -14.42 6.70
N LEU A 18 -0.34 -14.12 7.04
CA LEU A 18 -1.35 -13.70 6.07
C LEU A 18 -0.92 -12.42 5.35
N ASN A 19 -0.41 -11.43 6.10
CA ASN A 19 0.10 -10.17 5.55
C ASN A 19 1.28 -10.39 4.61
N ASN A 20 2.31 -11.07 5.10
CA ASN A 20 3.53 -11.28 4.35
C ASN A 20 3.29 -12.12 3.09
N LEU A 21 2.40 -13.12 3.16
CA LEU A 21 2.03 -13.89 1.97
C LEU A 21 1.23 -13.04 0.98
N ALA A 22 0.26 -12.25 1.45
CA ALA A 22 -0.51 -11.35 0.59
C ALA A 22 0.40 -10.35 -0.15
N TRP A 23 1.34 -9.72 0.57
CA TRP A 23 2.33 -8.82 -0.02
C TRP A 23 3.16 -9.51 -1.11
N ILE A 24 3.76 -10.67 -0.81
CA ILE A 24 4.60 -11.41 -1.77
C ILE A 24 3.80 -11.84 -3.00
N LEU A 25 2.57 -12.33 -2.82
CA LEU A 25 1.72 -12.73 -3.94
C LEU A 25 1.36 -11.53 -4.82
N CYS A 26 1.15 -10.35 -4.23
CA CYS A 26 0.88 -9.12 -4.95
C CYS A 26 2.11 -8.60 -5.71
N GLU A 27 3.16 -8.23 -4.98
CA GLU A 27 4.28 -7.45 -5.52
C GLU A 27 5.30 -8.32 -6.29
N GLU A 28 5.48 -9.58 -5.91
CA GLU A 28 6.48 -10.45 -6.55
C GLU A 28 5.89 -11.44 -7.55
N LYS A 29 4.61 -11.83 -7.38
CA LYS A 29 4.00 -12.90 -8.18
C LYS A 29 2.85 -12.44 -9.09
N GLY A 30 2.33 -11.23 -8.90
CA GLY A 30 1.17 -10.75 -9.67
C GLY A 30 -0.12 -11.53 -9.41
N GLN A 31 -0.19 -12.32 -8.33
CA GLN A 31 -1.32 -13.17 -7.98
C GLN A 31 -2.33 -12.39 -7.13
N TYR A 32 -2.88 -11.31 -7.71
CA TYR A 32 -3.66 -10.30 -6.97
C TYR A 32 -4.93 -10.83 -6.30
N GLN A 33 -5.64 -11.77 -6.94
CA GLN A 33 -6.87 -12.32 -6.38
C GLN A 33 -6.61 -13.21 -5.15
N GLU A 34 -5.56 -14.04 -5.18
CA GLU A 34 -5.17 -14.83 -4.02
C GLU A 34 -4.67 -13.92 -2.89
N ALA A 35 -3.85 -12.90 -3.23
CA ALA A 35 -3.40 -11.89 -2.27
C ALA A 35 -4.60 -11.19 -1.59
N LEU A 36 -5.62 -10.80 -2.36
CA LEU A 36 -6.82 -10.16 -1.85
C LEU A 36 -7.61 -11.06 -0.89
N GLN A 37 -7.71 -12.36 -1.18
CA GLN A 37 -8.37 -13.33 -0.30
C GLN A 37 -7.67 -13.42 1.06
N LEU A 38 -6.33 -13.47 1.07
CA LEU A 38 -5.52 -13.50 2.28
C LEU A 38 -5.65 -12.20 3.09
N ALA A 39 -5.55 -11.04 2.42
CA ALA A 39 -5.70 -9.74 3.05
C ALA A 39 -7.08 -9.57 3.70
N ASN A 40 -8.15 -9.93 2.98
CA ASN A 40 -9.50 -9.90 3.53
C ASN A 40 -9.69 -10.90 4.67
N ARG A 41 -9.04 -12.06 4.62
CA ARG A 41 -9.08 -13.02 5.74
C ARG A 41 -8.43 -12.44 6.99
N GLY A 42 -7.23 -11.88 6.88
CA GLY A 42 -6.55 -11.31 8.04
C GLY A 42 -7.31 -10.11 8.62
N LEU A 43 -7.91 -9.26 7.78
CA LEU A 43 -8.72 -8.13 8.24
C LEU A 43 -10.06 -8.56 8.88
N ARG A 44 -10.60 -9.74 8.54
CA ARG A 44 -11.73 -10.33 9.29
C ARG A 44 -11.32 -10.76 10.70
N ILE A 45 -10.09 -11.23 10.89
CA ILE A 45 -9.55 -11.65 12.19
C ILE A 45 -9.22 -10.42 13.03
N ARG A 46 -8.54 -9.42 12.43
CA ARG A 46 -8.19 -8.16 13.08
C ARG A 46 -8.37 -7.01 12.11
N LYS A 47 -9.47 -6.28 12.28
CA LYS A 47 -9.83 -5.14 11.42
C LYS A 47 -8.80 -4.00 11.50
N GLU A 48 -8.27 -3.75 12.68
CA GLU A 48 -7.31 -2.69 12.98
C GLU A 48 -5.87 -3.21 12.93
N TYR A 49 -5.50 -3.80 11.79
CA TYR A 49 -4.12 -4.23 11.52
C TYR A 49 -3.58 -3.46 10.31
N THR A 50 -2.91 -2.34 10.59
CA THR A 50 -2.59 -1.31 9.60
C THR A 50 -1.71 -1.83 8.46
N ASP A 51 -0.73 -2.70 8.72
CA ASP A 51 0.13 -3.25 7.66
C ASP A 51 -0.65 -4.05 6.61
N LEU A 52 -1.69 -4.79 7.05
CA LEU A 52 -2.54 -5.59 6.16
C LEU A 52 -3.58 -4.73 5.45
N LEU A 53 -4.01 -3.64 6.08
CA LEU A 53 -4.85 -2.65 5.44
C LEU A 53 -4.08 -1.93 4.33
N ASP A 54 -2.83 -1.52 4.57
CA ASP A 54 -1.94 -0.96 3.55
C ASP A 54 -1.68 -1.97 2.42
N THR A 55 -1.35 -3.23 2.77
CA THR A 55 -1.15 -4.31 1.79
C THR A 55 -2.40 -4.52 0.93
N ARG A 56 -3.61 -4.47 1.50
CA ARG A 56 -4.85 -4.58 0.73
C ARG A 56 -5.05 -3.37 -0.19
N GLY A 57 -4.71 -2.17 0.28
CA GLY A 57 -4.68 -0.97 -0.56
C GLY A 57 -3.77 -1.13 -1.78
N VAL A 58 -2.56 -1.69 -1.59
CA VAL A 58 -1.62 -1.98 -2.69
C VAL A 58 -2.21 -3.01 -3.66
N ILE A 59 -2.82 -4.08 -3.15
CA ILE A 59 -3.50 -5.09 -3.96
C ILE A 59 -4.62 -4.46 -4.80
N TYR A 60 -5.44 -3.61 -4.20
CA TYR A 60 -6.49 -2.88 -4.92
C TYR A 60 -5.91 -1.92 -5.97
N TYR A 61 -4.84 -1.20 -5.65
CA TYR A 61 -4.16 -0.36 -6.62
C TYR A 61 -3.66 -1.16 -7.84
N ARG A 62 -3.10 -2.36 -7.63
CA ARG A 62 -2.69 -3.25 -8.72
C ARG A 62 -3.87 -3.76 -9.54
N LEU A 63 -4.96 -4.16 -8.89
CA LEU A 63 -6.21 -4.58 -9.57
C LEU A 63 -6.86 -3.42 -10.34
N GLY A 64 -6.65 -2.18 -9.92
CA GLY A 64 -7.10 -0.95 -10.57
C GLY A 64 -6.65 -0.82 -12.03
N ALA A 65 -5.54 -1.47 -12.41
CA ALA A 65 -5.08 -1.50 -13.80
C ALA A 65 -6.05 -2.25 -14.73
N ALA A 66 -6.78 -3.24 -14.22
CA ALA A 66 -7.76 -4.01 -14.97
C ALA A 66 -9.20 -3.51 -14.76
N ASP A 67 -9.52 -3.06 -13.55
CA ASP A 67 -10.83 -2.50 -13.21
C ASP A 67 -10.64 -1.24 -12.34
N PRO A 68 -10.84 -0.03 -12.89
CA PRO A 68 -10.65 1.23 -12.17
C PRO A 68 -11.47 1.38 -10.88
N ALA A 69 -12.55 0.61 -10.68
CA ALA A 69 -13.33 0.64 -9.45
C ALA A 69 -12.51 0.22 -8.21
N TYR A 70 -11.39 -0.50 -8.40
CA TYR A 70 -10.49 -0.83 -7.31
C TYR A 70 -9.66 0.37 -6.82
N TYR A 71 -9.47 1.43 -7.61
CA TYR A 71 -8.74 2.61 -7.12
C TYR A 71 -9.44 3.32 -5.97
N GLU A 72 -10.78 3.37 -5.99
CA GLU A 72 -11.58 3.92 -4.88
C GLU A 72 -11.38 3.10 -3.59
N LYS A 73 -11.32 1.77 -3.70
CA LYS A 73 -11.05 0.88 -2.56
C LYS A 73 -9.62 1.03 -2.04
N ALA A 74 -8.65 1.22 -2.94
CA ALA A 74 -7.26 1.48 -2.58
C ALA A 74 -7.13 2.79 -1.79
N GLU A 75 -7.74 3.87 -2.29
CA GLU A 75 -7.81 5.16 -1.60
C GLU A 75 -8.39 5.02 -0.20
N ALA A 76 -9.55 4.37 -0.08
CA ALA A 76 -10.22 4.18 1.21
C ALA A 76 -9.32 3.46 2.23
N ASP A 77 -8.64 2.39 1.82
CA ASP A 77 -7.72 1.64 2.69
C ASP A 77 -6.51 2.49 3.10
N PHE A 78 -5.89 3.23 2.17
CA PHE A 78 -4.73 4.07 2.48
C PHE A 78 -5.09 5.26 3.37
N VAL A 79 -6.23 5.92 3.14
CA VAL A 79 -6.71 7.00 4.01
C VAL A 79 -6.94 6.47 5.42
N GLN A 80 -7.62 5.33 5.55
CA GLN A 80 -7.87 4.71 6.85
C GLN A 80 -6.57 4.33 7.56
N CYS A 81 -5.57 3.80 6.83
CA CYS A 81 -4.24 3.55 7.38
C CYS A 81 -3.60 4.82 7.96
N LEU A 82 -3.65 5.94 7.22
CA LEU A 82 -3.06 7.20 7.66
C LEU A 82 -3.76 7.83 8.86
N GLU A 83 -5.06 7.57 9.04
CA GLU A 83 -5.82 7.96 10.24
C GLU A 83 -5.40 7.15 11.48
N TRP A 84 -5.09 5.87 11.29
CA TRP A 84 -4.73 4.97 12.39
C TRP A 84 -3.23 4.97 12.72
N TYR A 85 -2.37 5.34 11.76
CA TYR A 85 -0.95 5.46 12.04
C TYR A 85 -0.69 6.55 13.09
N PRO A 86 0.22 6.31 14.04
CA PRO A 86 0.82 7.39 14.80
C PRO A 86 1.39 8.45 13.85
N VAL A 87 1.24 9.73 14.20
CA VAL A 87 1.59 10.90 13.35
C VAL A 87 2.99 10.82 12.72
N LYS A 88 3.94 10.11 13.34
CA LYS A 88 5.33 9.95 12.88
C LYS A 88 5.74 8.51 12.54
N ALA A 89 4.77 7.64 12.23
CA ALA A 89 5.08 6.27 11.81
C ALA A 89 5.78 6.28 10.44
N ARG A 90 6.94 5.62 10.34
CA ARG A 90 7.67 5.45 9.06
C ARG A 90 6.82 4.78 7.99
N ALA A 91 6.00 3.79 8.38
CA ALA A 91 5.08 3.11 7.48
C ALA A 91 4.07 4.09 6.83
N GLY A 92 3.68 5.16 7.54
CA GLY A 92 2.82 6.21 6.99
C GLY A 92 3.49 7.06 5.90
N VAL A 93 4.81 6.96 5.69
CA VAL A 93 5.49 7.59 4.55
C VAL A 93 5.24 6.78 3.28
N ALA A 94 5.45 5.47 3.31
CA ALA A 94 5.13 4.56 2.21
C ALA A 94 3.64 4.59 1.85
N THR A 95 2.75 4.55 2.85
CA THR A 95 1.29 4.65 2.60
C THR A 95 0.89 5.96 1.92
N ARG A 96 1.51 7.11 2.29
CA ARG A 96 1.25 8.38 1.58
C ARG A 96 1.74 8.34 0.14
N PHE A 97 2.87 7.68 -0.12
CA PHE A 97 3.33 7.46 -1.48
C PHE A 97 2.33 6.63 -2.29
N HIS A 98 1.85 5.51 -1.72
CA HIS A 98 0.82 4.69 -2.37
C HIS A 98 -0.45 5.49 -2.68
N LEU A 99 -0.92 6.31 -1.74
CA LEU A 99 -2.07 7.18 -1.94
C LEU A 99 -1.83 8.20 -3.06
N ALA A 100 -0.63 8.79 -3.14
CA ALA A 100 -0.28 9.67 -4.25
C ALA A 100 -0.34 8.97 -5.61
N ARG A 101 0.08 7.71 -5.69
CA ARG A 101 -0.01 6.91 -6.92
C ARG A 101 -1.47 6.67 -7.32
N VAL A 102 -2.36 6.42 -6.36
CA VAL A 102 -3.80 6.31 -6.62
C VAL A 102 -4.36 7.60 -7.20
N TYR A 103 -4.03 8.76 -6.59
CA TYR A 103 -4.45 10.05 -7.11
C TYR A 103 -3.93 10.34 -8.52
N ALA A 104 -2.66 10.02 -8.79
CA ALA A 104 -2.10 10.16 -10.13
C ALA A 104 -2.82 9.26 -11.16
N LYS A 105 -3.15 8.01 -10.80
CA LYS A 105 -3.88 7.09 -11.67
C LYS A 105 -5.33 7.49 -11.94
N THR A 106 -5.93 8.25 -11.03
CA THR A 106 -7.33 8.71 -11.12
C THR A 106 -7.46 10.13 -11.66
N GLY A 107 -6.36 10.75 -12.14
CA GLY A 107 -6.37 12.10 -12.70
C GLY A 107 -6.49 13.23 -11.66
N ARG A 108 -6.32 12.90 -10.37
CA ARG A 108 -6.39 13.83 -9.24
C ARG A 108 -5.03 14.44 -8.95
N GLU A 109 -4.50 15.18 -9.92
CA GLU A 109 -3.11 15.64 -9.92
C GLU A 109 -2.77 16.57 -8.75
N THR A 110 -3.70 17.45 -8.36
CA THR A 110 -3.49 18.36 -7.23
C THR A 110 -3.30 17.59 -5.92
N GLU A 111 -4.11 16.57 -5.67
CA GLU A 111 -3.94 15.70 -4.50
C GLU A 111 -2.67 14.85 -4.60
N ALA A 112 -2.34 14.31 -5.78
CA ALA A 112 -1.12 13.55 -6.00
C ALA A 112 0.14 14.38 -5.66
N LEU A 113 0.24 15.60 -6.20
CA LEU A 113 1.35 16.52 -5.94
C LEU A 113 1.46 16.87 -4.45
N ARG A 114 0.32 17.09 -3.78
CA ARG A 114 0.28 17.38 -2.34
C ARG A 114 0.84 16.21 -1.52
N GLU A 115 0.40 14.99 -1.80
CA GLU A 115 0.84 13.82 -1.05
C GLU A 115 2.30 13.44 -1.38
N LEU A 116 2.78 13.64 -2.61
CA LEU A 116 4.19 13.45 -2.97
C LEU A 116 5.13 14.41 -2.21
N ARG A 117 4.77 15.69 -2.13
CA ARG A 117 5.56 16.68 -1.38
C ARG A 117 5.66 16.31 0.10
N LYS A 118 4.55 15.88 0.70
CA LYS A 118 4.53 15.39 2.10
C LYS A 118 5.36 14.12 2.27
N THR A 119 5.25 13.19 1.31
CA THR A 119 6.01 11.94 1.29
C THR A 119 7.50 12.21 1.31
N LEU A 120 8.02 12.97 0.35
CA LEU A 120 9.45 13.26 0.23
C LEU A 120 9.98 14.08 1.41
N SER A 121 9.20 15.07 1.88
CA SER A 121 9.55 15.85 3.07
C SER A 121 9.64 14.97 4.32
N SER A 122 8.70 14.04 4.50
CA SER A 122 8.69 13.11 5.64
C SER A 122 9.80 12.06 5.52
N ASN A 123 10.04 11.53 4.31
CA ASN A 123 11.12 10.58 4.07
C ASN A 123 12.48 11.18 4.43
N ARG A 124 12.73 12.44 4.06
CA ARG A 124 13.96 13.15 4.46
C ARG A 124 14.09 13.30 5.98
N ALA A 125 12.98 13.46 6.70
CA ALA A 125 12.99 13.70 8.14
C ALA A 125 13.10 12.42 8.98
N ILE A 126 12.38 11.36 8.59
CA ILE A 126 12.22 10.14 9.40
C ILE A 126 12.50 8.84 8.64
N GLY A 127 12.77 8.89 7.34
CA GLY A 127 12.83 7.74 6.45
C GLY A 127 11.46 7.11 6.20
N GLY A 128 11.44 5.92 5.61
CA GLY A 128 10.22 5.12 5.43
C GLY A 128 9.98 4.64 4.01
N LEU A 129 10.69 5.20 3.02
CA LEU A 129 10.78 4.64 1.67
C LEU A 129 12.07 3.83 1.50
N SER A 130 12.04 2.85 0.60
CA SER A 130 13.26 2.30 0.02
C SER A 130 13.89 3.34 -0.93
N PRO A 131 15.18 3.20 -1.29
CA PRO A 131 15.80 4.05 -2.32
C PRO A 131 15.04 4.01 -3.65
N GLU A 132 14.48 2.86 -4.01
CA GLU A 132 13.69 2.69 -5.23
C GLU A 132 12.37 3.47 -5.15
N ASP A 133 11.63 3.34 -4.04
CA ASP A 133 10.38 4.07 -3.85
C ASP A 133 10.60 5.59 -3.76
N GLU A 134 11.71 6.03 -3.17
CA GLU A 134 12.10 7.44 -3.15
C GLU A 134 12.37 7.98 -4.56
N ALA A 135 13.09 7.21 -5.38
CA ALA A 135 13.34 7.57 -6.78
C ALA A 135 12.03 7.63 -7.58
N ASP A 136 11.14 6.65 -7.41
CA ASP A 136 9.83 6.61 -8.07
C ASP A 136 8.94 7.79 -7.64
N ALA A 137 8.96 8.15 -6.35
CA ALA A 137 8.24 9.31 -5.85
C ALA A 137 8.76 10.62 -6.47
N GLN A 138 10.08 10.74 -6.63
CA GLN A 138 10.71 11.92 -7.23
C GLN A 138 10.44 12.02 -8.75
N ASP A 139 10.45 10.90 -9.47
CA ASP A 139 10.09 10.84 -10.89
C ASP A 139 8.62 11.22 -11.09
N LEU A 140 7.72 10.62 -10.31
CA LEU A 140 6.28 10.92 -10.40
C LEU A 140 6.00 12.40 -10.10
N LEU A 141 6.67 12.98 -9.10
CA LEU A 141 6.55 14.41 -8.80
C LEU A 141 6.99 15.26 -10.00
N THR A 142 8.13 14.93 -10.59
CA THR A 142 8.69 15.68 -11.74
C THR A 142 7.75 15.62 -12.94
N ARG A 143 7.22 14.44 -13.26
CA ARG A 143 6.27 14.23 -14.36
C ARG A 143 4.99 15.04 -14.19
N LEU A 144 4.41 15.05 -13.00
CA LEU A 144 3.17 15.79 -12.72
C LEU A 144 3.36 17.32 -12.65
N GLN A 145 4.60 17.80 -12.52
CA GLN A 145 4.90 19.25 -12.55
C GLN A 145 5.18 19.77 -13.97
N GLY A 146 5.57 18.87 -14.88
CA GLY A 146 5.95 19.21 -16.25
C GLY A 146 4.90 18.91 -17.33
N GLY A 147 3.78 18.29 -16.95
CA GLY A 147 2.59 18.14 -17.80
C GLY A 147 1.66 19.34 -17.68
#